data_AF-A0AAV2QP63-F1
#
_entry.id   AF-A0AAV2QP63-F1
#
_cell.length_a   1.000
_cell.length_b   1.000
_cell.length_c   1.000
_cell.angle_alpha   90.00
_cell.angle_beta   90.00
_cell.angle_gamma   90.00
#
_symmetry.space_group_name_H-M   'P 1'
#
loop_
_entity.id
_entity.type
_entity.pdbx_description
1 polymer ?
#
loop_
_entity_poly.entity_id
_entity_poly.type
_entity_poly.pdbx_seq_one_letter_code
_entity_poly.pdbx_strand_id
1 'polypeptide(L)'
;RFWDPLFESLQPYPTTDYNLDAKMKEQGYNVTHMFRMGEEFFTSMGLKKMPPSFYNLSMLEKPSDGREVLCHPTAWDFADGKDFRIKMCTTVTFENLQTIHHELGHIQYFMQYAHLPYMYRNGGFHEAIGELMSMSMSTPQHLEKVGLMNDAQYTK
;
A
#
# COMPACT_ATOMS: atom_id res chain seq x y z
N ARG A 1 20.53 -4.71 -8.63
CA ARG A 1 20.35 -3.24 -8.77
C ARG A 1 20.21 -2.57 -7.42
N PHE A 2 19.40 -3.13 -6.52
CA PHE A 2 19.21 -2.63 -5.16
C PHE A 2 19.95 -3.49 -4.13
N TRP A 3 20.15 -2.94 -2.93
CA TRP A 3 20.92 -3.54 -1.84
C TRP A 3 20.07 -3.90 -0.62
N ASP A 4 18.74 -3.76 -0.69
CA ASP A 4 17.82 -4.08 0.42
C ASP A 4 18.04 -5.48 1.02
N PRO A 5 18.32 -6.55 0.23
CA PRO A 5 18.60 -7.87 0.80
C PRO A 5 19.88 -7.94 1.66
N LEU A 6 20.75 -6.93 1.58
CA LEU A 6 21.97 -6.84 2.38
C LEU A 6 21.76 -6.09 3.71
N PHE A 7 20.58 -5.54 3.95
CA PHE A 7 20.28 -4.69 5.11
C PHE A 7 20.67 -5.35 6.43
N GLU A 8 20.23 -6.59 6.67
CA GLU A 8 20.54 -7.36 7.88
C GLU A 8 22.04 -7.52 8.15
N SER A 9 22.85 -7.59 7.10
CA SER A 9 24.31 -7.72 7.21
C SER A 9 25.05 -6.39 7.33
N LEU A 10 24.41 -5.29 6.93
CA LEU A 10 25.02 -3.95 6.86
C LEU A 10 24.45 -2.98 7.89
N GLN A 11 23.48 -3.39 8.70
CA GLN A 11 22.84 -2.52 9.69
C GLN A 11 23.86 -2.02 10.72
N PRO A 12 24.04 -0.69 10.89
CA PRO A 12 25.04 -0.14 11.80
C PRO A 12 24.83 -0.52 13.27
N TYR A 13 23.57 -0.66 13.69
CA TYR A 13 23.17 -0.99 15.06
C TYR A 13 22.12 -2.13 15.02
N PRO A 14 22.52 -3.40 15.08
CA PRO A 14 21.63 -4.56 14.94
C PRO A 14 20.74 -4.85 16.17
N THR A 15 20.52 -3.84 17.03
CA THR A 15 19.96 -4.01 18.37
C THR A 15 18.42 -3.89 18.44
N THR A 16 17.75 -3.60 17.31
CA THR A 16 16.29 -3.46 17.26
C THR A 16 15.69 -4.54 16.36
N ASP A 17 15.38 -5.69 16.96
CA ASP A 17 14.57 -6.74 16.32
C ASP A 17 13.09 -6.35 16.44
N TYR A 18 12.65 -5.40 15.62
CA TYR A 18 11.25 -4.96 15.58
C TYR A 18 10.51 -5.59 14.40
N ASN A 19 9.78 -6.65 14.69
CA ASN A 19 9.04 -7.41 13.69
C ASN A 19 7.60 -6.87 13.51
N LEU A 20 7.44 -5.94 12.57
CA LEU A 20 6.13 -5.36 12.20
C LEU A 20 5.12 -6.42 11.74
N ASP A 21 5.55 -7.43 11.00
CA ASP A 21 4.69 -8.51 10.52
C ASP A 21 4.05 -9.28 11.68
N ALA A 22 4.85 -9.62 12.69
CA ALA A 22 4.37 -10.29 13.89
C ALA A 22 3.37 -9.41 14.64
N LYS A 23 3.64 -8.09 14.73
CA LYS A 23 2.75 -7.15 15.41
C LYS A 23 1.40 -7.01 14.69
N MET A 24 1.41 -6.90 13.36
CA MET A 24 0.18 -6.87 12.55
C MET A 24 -0.66 -8.14 12.74
N LYS A 25 0.00 -9.31 12.74
CA LYS A 25 -0.69 -10.60 12.98
C LYS A 25 -1.24 -10.71 14.40
N GLU A 26 -0.49 -10.28 15.42
CA GLU A 26 -0.95 -10.23 16.82
C GLU A 26 -2.21 -9.35 16.97
N GLN A 27 -2.26 -8.23 16.25
CA GLN A 27 -3.41 -7.33 16.21
C GLN A 27 -4.58 -7.82 15.34
N GLY A 28 -4.46 -9.01 14.72
CA GLY A 28 -5.53 -9.60 13.92
C GLY A 28 -5.77 -8.88 12.59
N TYR A 29 -4.72 -8.28 11.99
CA TYR A 29 -4.84 -7.69 10.66
C TYR A 29 -5.27 -8.74 9.63
N ASN A 30 -6.12 -8.31 8.72
CA ASN A 30 -6.46 -9.04 7.50
C ASN A 30 -6.28 -8.12 6.30
N VAL A 31 -6.34 -8.67 5.08
CA VAL A 31 -6.09 -7.90 3.85
C VAL A 31 -7.06 -6.75 3.69
N THR A 32 -8.35 -6.95 4.00
CA THR A 32 -9.35 -5.88 3.91
C THR A 32 -9.00 -4.72 4.86
N HIS A 33 -8.59 -5.02 6.09
CA HIS A 33 -8.13 -4.01 7.04
C HIS A 33 -6.92 -3.24 6.47
N MET A 34 -5.92 -3.91 5.92
CA MET A 34 -4.75 -3.24 5.32
C MET A 34 -5.14 -2.25 4.22
N PHE A 35 -6.06 -2.61 3.33
CA PHE A 35 -6.59 -1.69 2.30
C PHE A 35 -7.44 -0.55 2.88
N ARG A 36 -8.20 -0.78 3.95
CA ARG A 36 -8.98 0.26 4.63
C ARG A 36 -8.08 1.25 5.36
N MET A 37 -7.03 0.77 6.00
CA MET A 37 -5.99 1.60 6.60
C MET A 37 -5.32 2.49 5.54
N GLY A 38 -5.00 1.93 4.37
CA GLY A 38 -4.51 2.72 3.24
C GLY A 38 -5.52 3.78 2.79
N GLU A 39 -6.79 3.43 2.61
CA GLU A 39 -7.85 4.39 2.27
C GLU A 39 -7.97 5.52 3.33
N GLU A 40 -7.90 5.19 4.61
CA GLU A 40 -7.92 6.14 5.72
C GLU A 40 -6.74 7.10 5.67
N PHE A 41 -5.54 6.61 5.35
CA PHE A 41 -4.36 7.45 5.14
C PHE A 41 -4.61 8.53 4.08
N PHE A 42 -5.08 8.15 2.89
CA PHE A 42 -5.36 9.11 1.81
C PHE A 42 -6.51 10.06 2.17
N THR A 43 -7.58 9.55 2.76
CA THR A 43 -8.74 10.37 3.12
C THR A 43 -8.46 11.33 4.28
N SER A 44 -7.51 11.01 5.17
CA SER A 44 -7.03 11.93 6.20
C SER A 44 -6.39 13.20 5.63
N MET A 45 -5.86 13.13 4.40
CA MET A 45 -5.32 14.27 3.64
C MET A 45 -6.38 14.99 2.79
N GLY A 46 -7.66 14.60 2.90
CA GLY A 46 -8.75 15.18 2.11
C GLY A 46 -8.88 14.61 0.70
N LEU A 47 -8.20 13.51 0.38
CA LEU A 47 -8.34 12.83 -0.91
C LEU A 47 -9.61 11.96 -0.98
N LYS A 48 -9.88 11.40 -2.16
CA LYS A 48 -11.16 10.73 -2.45
C LYS A 48 -11.25 9.38 -1.73
N LYS A 49 -12.44 9.02 -1.26
CA LYS A 49 -12.73 7.63 -0.81
C LYS A 49 -12.74 6.68 -2.01
N MET A 50 -12.32 5.45 -1.81
CA MET A 50 -12.40 4.40 -2.83
C MET A 50 -13.87 4.12 -3.17
N PRO A 51 -14.23 4.00 -4.45
CA PRO A 51 -15.60 3.68 -4.83
C PRO A 51 -15.96 2.25 -4.38
N PRO A 52 -17.24 1.93 -4.14
CA PRO A 52 -17.64 0.56 -3.77
C PRO A 52 -17.21 -0.52 -4.77
N SER A 53 -17.15 -0.17 -6.06
CA SER A 53 -16.64 -1.02 -7.14
C SER A 53 -15.20 -1.47 -6.90
N PHE A 54 -14.35 -0.62 -6.32
CA PHE A 54 -12.95 -0.95 -6.03
C PHE A 54 -12.86 -2.21 -5.15
N TYR A 55 -13.57 -2.24 -4.02
CA TYR A 55 -13.52 -3.40 -3.12
C TYR A 55 -14.24 -4.63 -3.68
N ASN A 56 -15.32 -4.42 -4.44
CA ASN A 56 -16.11 -5.52 -4.98
C ASN A 56 -15.44 -6.22 -6.18
N LEU A 57 -14.61 -5.51 -6.93
CA LEU A 57 -14.11 -5.97 -8.24
C LEU A 57 -12.58 -6.13 -8.30
N SER A 58 -11.84 -5.60 -7.31
CA SER A 58 -10.39 -5.80 -7.22
C SER A 58 -10.03 -7.21 -6.75
N MET A 59 -8.88 -7.70 -7.18
CA MET A 59 -8.28 -8.93 -6.64
C MET A 59 -7.29 -8.53 -5.55
N LEU A 60 -7.78 -8.42 -4.32
CA LEU A 60 -6.98 -8.03 -3.16
C LEU A 60 -6.25 -9.21 -2.52
N GLU A 61 -6.75 -10.42 -2.72
CA GLU A 61 -6.15 -11.68 -2.26
C GLU A 61 -6.01 -12.65 -3.45
N LYS A 62 -5.08 -13.60 -3.33
CA LYS A 62 -4.97 -14.67 -4.33
C LYS A 62 -6.24 -15.55 -4.27
N PRO A 63 -6.94 -15.78 -5.39
CA PRO A 63 -8.09 -16.67 -5.41
C PRO A 63 -7.72 -18.09 -4.96
N SER A 64 -8.60 -18.71 -4.18
CA SER A 64 -8.40 -20.07 -3.60
C SER A 64 -8.96 -21.20 -4.47
N ASP A 65 -9.52 -20.88 -5.64
CA ASP A 65 -10.20 -21.82 -6.53
C ASP A 65 -9.26 -22.48 -7.56
N GLY A 66 -7.95 -22.33 -7.39
CA GLY A 66 -6.92 -22.98 -8.19
C GLY A 66 -6.64 -22.29 -9.53
N ARG A 67 -7.28 -21.16 -9.84
CA ARG A 67 -6.97 -20.40 -11.06
C ARG A 67 -5.55 -19.82 -11.00
N GLU A 68 -4.88 -19.79 -12.14
CA GLU A 68 -3.58 -19.13 -12.26
C GLU A 68 -3.75 -17.61 -12.41
N VAL A 69 -2.98 -16.85 -11.63
CA VAL A 69 -2.98 -15.38 -11.67
C VAL A 69 -1.56 -14.85 -11.56
N LEU A 70 -1.31 -13.71 -12.20
CA LEU A 70 -0.07 -12.96 -12.00
C LEU A 70 -0.18 -12.16 -10.70
N CYS A 71 0.66 -12.51 -9.71
CA CYS A 71 0.62 -11.90 -8.39
C CYS A 71 1.34 -10.55 -8.27
N HIS A 72 2.12 -10.15 -9.29
CA HIS A 72 2.80 -8.85 -9.28
C HIS A 72 1.76 -7.72 -9.08
N PRO A 73 1.94 -6.86 -8.06
CA PRO A 73 1.04 -5.74 -7.78
C PRO A 73 0.87 -4.84 -9.01
N THR A 74 -0.36 -4.38 -9.22
CA THR A 74 -0.70 -3.44 -10.29
C THR A 74 -2.01 -2.73 -9.94
N ALA A 75 -2.07 -1.44 -10.26
CA ALA A 75 -3.27 -0.62 -10.26
C ALA A 75 -3.80 -0.41 -11.69
N TRP A 76 -5.12 -0.39 -11.84
CA TRP A 76 -5.80 -0.35 -13.12
C TRP A 76 -6.85 0.77 -13.17
N ASP A 77 -6.81 1.58 -14.23
CA ASP A 77 -7.86 2.50 -14.65
C ASP A 77 -8.57 1.89 -15.88
N PHE A 78 -9.88 1.66 -15.80
CA PHE A 78 -10.69 1.12 -16.90
C PHE A 78 -11.19 2.21 -17.86
N ALA A 79 -10.73 3.45 -17.69
CA ALA A 79 -10.94 4.61 -18.56
C ALA A 79 -12.40 5.10 -18.70
N ASP A 80 -13.34 4.53 -17.96
CA ASP A 80 -14.75 4.95 -17.91
C ASP A 80 -15.02 6.07 -16.88
N GLY A 81 -13.98 6.43 -16.11
CA GLY A 81 -14.02 7.44 -15.06
C GLY A 81 -14.69 7.00 -13.75
N LYS A 82 -14.98 5.70 -13.59
CA LYS A 82 -15.73 5.15 -12.45
C LYS A 82 -15.11 3.87 -11.89
N ASP A 83 -14.45 3.08 -12.73
CA ASP A 83 -13.93 1.76 -12.39
C ASP A 83 -12.40 1.78 -12.29
N PHE A 84 -11.92 1.59 -11.06
CA PHE A 84 -10.51 1.57 -10.70
C PHE A 84 -10.27 0.37 -9.81
N ARG A 85 -9.21 -0.40 -10.06
CA ARG A 85 -8.99 -1.69 -9.39
C ARG A 85 -7.53 -1.97 -9.10
N ILE A 86 -7.28 -2.77 -8.08
CA ILE A 86 -5.95 -3.35 -7.80
C ILE A 86 -5.98 -4.86 -8.04
N LYS A 87 -4.86 -5.40 -8.51
CA LYS A 87 -4.62 -6.83 -8.61
C LYS A 87 -3.31 -7.17 -7.91
N MET A 88 -3.41 -7.69 -6.69
CA MET A 88 -2.29 -8.01 -5.80
C MET A 88 -2.61 -9.29 -5.00
N CYS A 89 -1.65 -10.21 -4.88
CA CYS A 89 -1.79 -11.39 -4.02
C CYS A 89 -1.34 -11.03 -2.59
N THR A 90 -2.15 -10.22 -1.90
CA THR A 90 -1.76 -9.67 -0.59
C THR A 90 -1.70 -10.75 0.48
N THR A 91 -0.66 -10.67 1.30
CA THR A 91 -0.52 -11.37 2.58
C THR A 91 -0.27 -10.34 3.69
N VAL A 92 -0.55 -10.72 4.94
CA VAL A 92 -0.38 -9.84 6.11
C VAL A 92 1.10 -9.70 6.45
N THR A 93 1.76 -8.78 5.78
CA THR A 93 3.16 -8.35 5.98
C THR A 93 3.26 -6.84 5.87
N PHE A 94 4.28 -6.26 6.47
CA PHE A 94 4.57 -4.84 6.40
C PHE A 94 4.96 -4.40 4.99
N GLU A 95 5.76 -5.22 4.28
CA GLU A 95 6.09 -4.99 2.87
C GLU A 95 4.82 -4.84 2.01
N ASN A 96 3.83 -5.73 2.19
CA ASN A 96 2.57 -5.60 1.47
C ASN A 96 1.74 -4.40 1.92
N LEU A 97 1.83 -3.97 3.19
CA LEU A 97 1.20 -2.73 3.63
C LEU A 97 1.80 -1.50 2.91
N GLN A 98 3.12 -1.48 2.73
CA GLN A 98 3.81 -0.45 1.95
C GLN A 98 3.37 -0.49 0.48
N THR A 99 3.35 -1.68 -0.13
CA THR A 99 2.87 -1.87 -1.51
C THR A 99 1.42 -1.43 -1.66
N ILE A 100 0.52 -1.71 -0.71
CA ILE A 100 -0.87 -1.24 -0.75
C ILE A 100 -0.92 0.29 -0.84
N HIS A 101 -0.11 1.01 -0.06
CA HIS A 101 -0.08 2.47 -0.12
C HIS A 101 0.49 2.98 -1.45
N HIS A 102 1.48 2.30 -2.01
CA HIS A 102 2.00 2.59 -3.35
C HIS A 102 0.90 2.46 -4.40
N GLU A 103 0.22 1.30 -4.46
CA GLU A 103 -0.80 1.02 -5.45
C GLU A 103 -2.05 1.90 -5.28
N LEU A 104 -2.45 2.20 -4.04
CA LEU A 104 -3.52 3.16 -3.77
C LEU A 104 -3.13 4.58 -4.19
N GLY A 105 -1.83 4.92 -4.21
CA GLY A 105 -1.32 6.15 -4.78
C GLY A 105 -1.62 6.26 -6.27
N HIS A 106 -1.43 5.19 -7.04
CA HIS A 106 -1.85 5.13 -8.44
C HIS A 106 -3.36 5.29 -8.60
N ILE A 107 -4.17 4.58 -7.79
CA ILE A 107 -5.63 4.68 -7.84
C ILE A 107 -6.10 6.10 -7.56
N GLN A 108 -5.54 6.76 -6.54
CA GLN A 108 -5.83 8.16 -6.27
C GLN A 108 -5.50 9.03 -7.47
N TYR A 109 -4.34 8.82 -8.09
CA TYR A 109 -3.95 9.63 -9.24
C TYR A 109 -4.92 9.44 -10.40
N PHE A 110 -5.32 8.20 -10.69
CA PHE A 110 -6.35 7.87 -11.68
C PHE A 110 -7.66 8.62 -11.41
N MET A 111 -8.15 8.55 -10.18
CA MET A 111 -9.38 9.21 -9.76
C MET A 111 -9.32 10.74 -9.85
N GLN A 112 -8.14 11.35 -9.66
CA GLN A 112 -8.00 12.81 -9.75
C GLN A 112 -8.10 13.30 -11.19
N TYR A 113 -7.46 12.63 -12.15
CA TYR A 113 -7.48 13.06 -13.55
C TYR A 113 -8.59 12.43 -14.40
N ALA A 114 -9.45 11.58 -13.82
CA ALA A 114 -10.51 10.85 -14.54
C ALA A 114 -11.47 11.73 -15.34
N HIS A 115 -11.55 13.03 -15.02
CA HIS A 115 -12.36 14.01 -15.74
C HIS A 115 -11.69 14.56 -17.02
N LEU A 116 -10.37 14.37 -17.18
CA LEU A 116 -9.63 14.84 -18.35
C LEU A 116 -9.94 13.97 -19.59
N PRO A 117 -9.73 14.50 -20.81
CA PRO A 117 -9.68 13.70 -22.03
C PRO A 117 -8.70 12.53 -21.91
N TYR A 118 -9.03 11.38 -22.51
CA TYR A 118 -8.25 10.14 -22.40
C TYR A 118 -6.75 10.33 -22.69
N MET A 119 -6.41 11.13 -23.71
CA MET A 119 -5.03 11.41 -24.11
C MET A 119 -4.18 12.10 -23.02
N TYR A 120 -4.80 12.68 -21.99
CA TYR A 120 -4.13 13.34 -20.87
C TYR A 120 -4.14 12.54 -19.57
N ARG A 121 -4.64 11.30 -19.58
CA ARG A 121 -4.73 10.42 -18.39
C ARG A 121 -3.49 9.53 -18.23
N ASN A 122 -2.30 10.12 -18.35
CA ASN A 122 -1.03 9.40 -18.20
C ASN A 122 0.14 10.36 -17.93
N GLY A 123 1.27 9.86 -17.42
CA GLY A 123 2.51 10.63 -17.23
C GLY A 123 3.60 9.86 -16.46
N GLY A 124 4.80 10.43 -16.38
CA GLY A 124 5.94 9.79 -15.68
C GLY A 124 5.91 9.89 -14.14
N PHE A 125 4.92 10.57 -13.57
CA PHE A 125 4.84 10.84 -12.12
C PHE A 125 4.14 9.72 -11.33
N HIS A 126 3.58 8.71 -12.01
CA HIS A 126 2.79 7.64 -11.37
C HIS A 126 3.56 6.94 -10.25
N GLU A 127 4.76 6.45 -10.55
CA GLU A 127 5.62 5.76 -9.58
C GLU A 127 6.03 6.67 -8.43
N ALA A 128 6.36 7.93 -8.72
CA ALA A 128 6.80 8.88 -7.69
C ALA A 128 5.72 9.15 -6.65
N ILE A 129 4.44 9.17 -7.05
CA ILE A 129 3.31 9.32 -6.12
C ILE A 129 3.16 8.08 -5.26
N GLY A 130 3.23 6.87 -5.84
CA GLY A 130 3.16 5.62 -5.08
C GLY A 130 4.28 5.53 -4.04
N GLU A 131 5.52 5.79 -4.45
CA GLU A 131 6.69 5.77 -3.58
C GLU A 131 6.59 6.79 -2.44
N LEU A 132 6.16 8.02 -2.71
CA LEU A 132 5.99 9.06 -1.69
C LEU A 132 5.03 8.61 -0.58
N MET A 133 3.92 7.95 -0.94
CA MET A 133 2.89 7.52 0.01
C MET A 133 3.36 6.33 0.84
N SER A 134 4.01 5.36 0.18
CA SER A 134 4.67 4.23 0.84
C SER A 134 5.71 4.70 1.86
N MET A 135 6.58 5.66 1.49
CA MET A 135 7.57 6.22 2.41
C MET A 135 6.93 6.97 3.59
N SER A 136 5.90 7.78 3.33
CA SER A 136 5.26 8.60 4.36
C SER A 136 4.58 7.75 5.44
N MET A 137 3.89 6.68 5.04
CA MET A 137 3.25 5.76 5.99
C MET A 137 4.27 4.90 6.75
N SER A 138 5.43 4.65 6.15
CA SER A 138 6.51 3.87 6.76
C SER A 138 7.29 4.65 7.82
N THR A 139 6.98 5.95 7.99
CA THR A 139 7.66 6.75 9.01
C THR A 139 7.33 6.23 10.40
N PRO A 140 8.29 6.19 11.32
CA PRO A 140 8.03 5.61 12.63
C PRO A 140 7.00 6.36 13.45
N GLN A 141 6.98 7.69 13.30
CA GLN A 141 5.97 8.57 13.88
C GLN A 141 4.56 8.19 13.40
N HIS A 142 4.42 7.74 12.16
CA HIS A 142 3.14 7.25 11.66
C HIS A 142 2.83 5.85 12.21
N LEU A 143 3.80 4.94 12.18
CA LEU A 143 3.65 3.58 12.73
C LEU A 143 3.23 3.58 14.19
N GLU A 144 3.77 4.51 14.99
CA GLU A 144 3.34 4.69 16.37
C GLU A 144 1.89 5.16 16.49
N LYS A 145 1.48 6.15 15.69
CA LYS A 145 0.09 6.65 15.70
C LYS A 145 -0.92 5.59 15.32
N VAL A 146 -0.56 4.64 14.44
CA VAL A 146 -1.41 3.50 14.07
C VAL A 146 -1.22 2.29 14.99
N GLY A 147 -0.45 2.41 16.07
CA GLY A 147 -0.25 1.36 17.06
C GLY A 147 0.62 0.19 16.59
N LEU A 148 1.33 0.36 15.47
CA LEU A 148 2.28 -0.60 14.93
C LEU A 148 3.71 -0.39 15.41
N MET A 149 3.99 0.59 16.29
CA MET A 149 5.30 0.80 16.93
C MET A 149 5.13 1.56 18.26
N ASN A 150 6.11 1.50 19.19
CA ASN A 150 6.07 2.26 20.45
C ASN A 150 7.32 3.16 20.61
N ASP A 151 7.16 4.37 21.16
CA ASP A 151 8.22 5.39 21.41
C ASP A 151 9.46 4.87 22.16
N ALA A 152 9.29 3.92 23.08
CA ALA A 152 10.37 3.34 23.89
C ALA A 152 11.44 2.58 23.07
N GLN A 153 11.22 2.44 21.77
CA GLN A 153 12.04 1.68 20.84
C GLN A 153 12.90 2.57 19.92
N TYR A 154 12.75 3.91 20.00
CA TYR A 154 13.58 4.89 19.28
C TYR A 154 14.82 5.36 20.02
N THR A 155 14.88 5.15 21.33
CA THR A 155 15.79 5.88 22.24
C THR A 155 16.84 5.00 22.93
N LYS A 156 17.22 3.87 22.32
CA LYS A 156 18.36 3.06 22.80
C LYS A 156 19.49 2.98 21.79
#